data_AF-A0A7X6BGW2-F1
#
_entry.id   AF-A0A7X6BGW2-F1
#
_cell.length_a   1.000
_cell.length_b   1.000
_cell.length_c   1.000
_cell.angle_alpha   90.00
_cell.angle_beta   90.00
_cell.angle_gamma   90.00
#
_symmetry.space_group_name_H-M   'P 1'
#
loop_
_entity.id
_entity.type
_entity.pdbx_description
1 polymer ?
#
loop_
_entity_poly.entity_id
_entity_poly.type
_entity_poly.pdbx_seq_one_letter_code
_entity_poly.pdbx_strand_id
1 'polypeptide(L)'
;MLATLLFLAVAEPDLVVTRSAAIPAIERILKADNLDLDSLAPQEIAARMREIRQGAAPNDFWSAYQAHVAAWSDYAAAIDAAAKRAPGEPAPAGSEWAVGEARTRINASFDEVERLARRRGATIPLPRTRI
;
A
#
# COMPACT_ATOMS: atom_id res chain seq x y z
N MET A 1 34.24 9.78 52.58
CA MET A 1 32.97 9.07 52.86
C MET A 1 32.03 9.30 51.69
N LEU A 2 31.32 8.23 51.31
CA LEU A 2 30.78 7.92 49.98
C LEU A 2 29.76 8.90 49.42
N ALA A 3 29.86 9.08 48.09
CA ALA A 3 28.97 9.82 47.22
C ALA A 3 27.60 9.14 47.09
N THR A 4 26.54 9.92 47.24
CA THR A 4 25.15 9.54 46.99
C THR A 4 24.92 9.37 45.49
N LEU A 5 24.71 8.14 45.05
CA LEU A 5 24.23 7.83 43.69
C LEU A 5 22.73 8.13 43.62
N LEU A 6 22.37 9.22 42.93
CA LEU A 6 20.99 9.49 42.53
C LEU A 6 20.69 8.66 41.27
N PHE A 7 19.97 7.55 41.42
CA PHE A 7 19.37 6.84 40.29
C PHE A 7 18.18 7.66 39.77
N LEU A 8 18.40 8.43 38.70
CA LEU A 8 17.30 8.99 37.92
C LEU A 8 16.75 7.89 37.01
N ALA A 9 15.55 7.42 37.33
CA ALA A 9 14.75 6.60 36.44
C ALA A 9 14.45 7.39 35.16
N VAL A 10 15.12 7.04 34.06
CA VAL A 10 14.70 7.44 32.71
C VAL A 10 13.45 6.63 32.38
N ALA A 11 12.28 7.24 32.54
CA ALA A 11 11.05 6.71 32.00
C ALA A 11 11.10 6.85 30.47
N GLU A 12 11.08 5.75 29.73
CA GLU A 12 11.00 5.76 28.26
C GLU A 12 9.62 6.26 27.79
N PRO A 13 9.49 7.48 27.23
CA PRO A 13 8.19 8.03 26.83
C PRO A 13 7.78 7.62 25.40
N ASP A 14 8.63 6.93 24.66
CA ASP A 14 8.54 6.88 23.19
C ASP A 14 7.50 5.87 22.67
N LEU A 15 7.19 4.82 23.46
CA LEU A 15 6.29 3.72 23.07
C LEU A 15 4.80 4.09 23.10
N VAL A 16 4.39 5.08 23.90
CA VAL A 16 2.98 5.47 24.04
C VAL A 16 2.56 6.41 22.89
N VAL A 17 3.47 7.27 22.43
CA VAL A 17 3.21 8.22 21.34
C VAL A 17 3.09 7.50 19.99
N THR A 18 3.92 6.47 19.75
CA THR A 18 3.88 5.71 18.48
C THR A 18 2.60 4.90 18.32
N ARG A 19 2.05 4.29 19.39
CA ARG A 19 0.77 3.58 19.31
C ARG A 19 -0.39 4.53 19.01
N SER A 20 -0.37 5.73 19.58
CA SER A 20 -1.40 6.76 19.35
C SER A 20 -1.41 7.25 17.89
N ALA A 21 -0.24 7.37 17.27
CA ALA A 21 -0.11 7.89 15.90
C ALA A 21 -0.33 6.85 14.78
N ALA A 22 -0.33 5.54 15.10
CA ALA A 22 -0.38 4.46 14.11
C ALA A 22 -1.70 4.43 13.32
N ILE A 23 -2.85 4.53 14.01
CA ILE A 23 -4.17 4.49 13.35
C ILE A 23 -4.36 5.69 12.41
N PRO A 24 -4.13 6.95 12.84
CA PRO A 24 -4.20 8.10 11.94
C PRO A 24 -3.25 8.01 10.74
N ALA A 25 -2.07 7.40 10.92
CA ALA A 25 -1.13 7.19 9.83
C ALA A 25 -1.64 6.18 8.78
N ILE A 26 -2.27 5.08 9.21
CA ILE A 26 -2.93 4.10 8.34
C ILE A 26 -4.07 4.77 7.57
N GLU A 27 -4.96 5.46 8.27
CA GLU A 27 -6.13 6.12 7.65
C GLU A 27 -5.70 7.20 6.63
N ARG A 28 -4.64 7.95 6.93
CA ARG A 28 -4.05 8.90 5.97
C ARG A 28 -3.55 8.20 4.71
N ILE A 29 -2.88 7.06 4.83
CA ILE A 29 -2.40 6.28 3.68
C ILE A 29 -3.59 5.81 2.85
N LEU A 30 -4.57 5.15 3.47
CA LEU A 30 -5.76 4.65 2.78
C LEU A 30 -6.57 5.77 2.10
N LYS A 31 -6.66 6.94 2.74
CA LYS A 31 -7.33 8.10 2.15
C LYS A 31 -6.56 8.66 0.94
N ALA A 32 -5.23 8.67 0.98
CA ALA A 32 -4.40 9.09 -0.13
C ALA A 32 -4.45 8.09 -1.30
N ASP A 33 -4.56 6.80 -0.98
CA ASP A 33 -4.69 5.69 -1.93
C ASP A 33 -6.11 5.54 -2.51
N ASN A 34 -7.09 6.29 -1.99
CA ASN A 34 -8.45 6.32 -2.54
C ASN A 34 -8.50 7.15 -3.84
N LEU A 35 -7.80 6.65 -4.85
CA LEU A 35 -7.69 7.20 -6.19
C LEU A 35 -8.93 6.84 -7.01
N ASP A 36 -9.24 7.67 -8.00
CA ASP A 36 -10.25 7.32 -9.00
C ASP A 36 -9.61 6.41 -10.04
N LEU A 37 -9.96 5.12 -9.99
CA LEU A 37 -9.33 4.08 -10.81
C LEU A 37 -9.88 4.06 -12.24
N ASP A 38 -11.02 4.71 -12.50
CA ASP A 38 -11.65 4.76 -13.83
C ASP A 38 -11.02 5.84 -14.72
N SER A 39 -10.51 6.91 -14.11
CA SER A 39 -9.95 8.06 -14.83
C SER A 39 -8.43 8.02 -14.99
N LEU A 40 -7.74 7.11 -14.31
CA LEU A 40 -6.28 7.05 -14.28
C LEU A 40 -5.74 5.80 -14.99
N ALA A 41 -4.67 5.99 -15.76
CA ALA A 41 -3.93 4.86 -16.32
C ALA A 41 -3.23 4.07 -15.19
N PRO A 42 -3.08 2.74 -15.30
CA PRO A 42 -2.40 1.92 -14.30
C PRO A 42 -1.00 2.41 -13.91
N GLN A 43 -0.22 2.93 -14.87
CA GLN A 43 1.10 3.50 -14.59
C GLN A 43 1.00 4.74 -13.69
N GLU A 44 -0.01 5.58 -13.91
CA GLU A 44 -0.24 6.79 -13.12
C GLU A 44 -0.72 6.46 -11.70
N ILE A 45 -1.59 5.46 -11.56
CA ILE A 45 -2.00 4.93 -10.25
C ILE A 45 -0.78 4.49 -9.45
N ALA A 46 0.05 3.61 -10.02
CA ALA A 46 1.27 3.14 -9.36
C ALA A 46 2.24 4.28 -9.02
N ALA A 47 2.39 5.28 -9.90
CA ALA A 47 3.23 6.44 -9.64
C ALA A 47 2.72 7.26 -8.44
N ARG A 48 1.43 7.61 -8.42
CA ARG A 48 0.81 8.36 -7.31
C ARG A 48 0.89 7.60 -5.98
N MET A 49 0.69 6.28 -6.01
CA MET A 49 0.80 5.46 -4.80
C MET A 49 2.22 5.45 -4.20
N ARG A 50 3.26 5.50 -5.04
CA ARG A 50 4.67 5.56 -4.58
C ARG A 50 5.04 6.86 -3.89
N GLU A 51 4.31 7.95 -4.15
CA GLU A 51 4.51 9.24 -3.48
C GLU A 51 3.97 9.27 -2.05
N ILE A 52 3.09 8.31 -1.70
CA ILE A 52 2.54 8.20 -0.37
C ILE A 52 3.65 7.80 0.60
N ARG A 53 3.81 8.57 1.68
CA ARG A 53 4.85 8.33 2.71
C ARG A 53 4.31 7.44 3.84
N GLN A 54 5.18 6.62 4.43
CA GLN A 54 4.86 5.76 5.58
C GLN A 54 4.37 6.56 6.80
N GLY A 55 5.12 7.59 7.21
CA GLY A 55 4.87 8.28 8.47
C GLY A 55 4.96 7.33 9.68
N ALA A 56 4.03 7.42 10.62
CA ALA A 56 3.97 6.55 11.81
C ALA A 56 3.26 5.20 11.55
N ALA A 57 3.02 4.82 10.29
CA ALA A 57 2.36 3.56 9.98
C ALA A 57 3.25 2.36 10.37
N PRO A 58 2.70 1.34 11.06
CA PRO A 58 3.44 0.15 11.45
C PRO A 58 4.10 -0.57 10.27
N ASN A 59 5.29 -1.13 10.48
CA ASN A 59 6.11 -1.73 9.43
C ASN A 59 5.44 -2.90 8.69
N ASP A 60 4.60 -3.68 9.37
CA ASP A 60 3.84 -4.78 8.74
C ASP A 60 2.76 -4.25 7.80
N PHE A 61 1.99 -3.23 8.23
CA PHE A 61 1.05 -2.53 7.36
C PHE A 61 1.77 -1.88 6.18
N TRP A 62 2.90 -1.20 6.44
CA TRP A 62 3.66 -0.53 5.39
C TRP A 62 4.24 -1.51 4.37
N SER A 63 4.76 -2.65 4.82
CA SER A 63 5.25 -3.71 3.93
C SER A 63 4.14 -4.27 3.05
N ALA A 64 2.94 -4.53 3.61
CA ALA A 64 1.79 -4.98 2.84
C ALA A 64 1.34 -3.92 1.82
N TYR A 65 1.33 -2.65 2.22
CA TYR A 65 1.01 -1.54 1.32
C TYR A 65 2.03 -1.44 0.17
N GLN A 66 3.33 -1.56 0.45
CA GLN A 66 4.36 -1.58 -0.61
C GLN A 66 4.21 -2.77 -1.56
N ALA A 67 3.80 -3.94 -1.05
CA ALA A 67 3.47 -5.08 -1.91
C ALA A 67 2.26 -4.79 -2.82
N HIS A 68 1.26 -4.06 -2.32
CA HIS A 68 0.13 -3.60 -3.12
C HIS A 68 0.56 -2.61 -4.23
N VAL A 69 1.45 -1.66 -3.92
CA VAL A 69 2.04 -0.75 -4.92
C VAL A 69 2.83 -1.53 -5.99
N ALA A 70 3.56 -2.58 -5.60
CA ALA A 70 4.25 -3.45 -6.53
C ALA A 70 3.26 -4.19 -7.46
N ALA A 71 2.16 -4.73 -6.92
CA ALA A 71 1.12 -5.38 -7.73
C ALA A 71 0.52 -4.45 -8.80
N TRP A 72 0.29 -3.17 -8.46
CA TRP A 72 -0.13 -2.16 -9.43
C TRP A 72 0.91 -1.89 -10.52
N SER A 73 2.19 -1.90 -10.13
CA SER A 73 3.30 -1.72 -11.07
C SER A 73 3.38 -2.87 -12.07
N ASP A 74 3.23 -4.11 -11.58
CA ASP A 74 3.22 -5.32 -12.40
C ASP A 74 2.03 -5.34 -13.37
N TYR A 75 0.85 -4.96 -12.88
CA TYR A 75 -0.34 -4.84 -13.72
C TYR A 75 -0.16 -3.80 -14.82
N ALA A 76 0.41 -2.63 -14.49
CA ALA A 76 0.72 -1.61 -15.49
C ALA A 76 1.72 -2.11 -16.55
N ALA A 77 2.72 -2.89 -16.15
CA ALA A 77 3.67 -3.51 -17.07
C ALA A 77 3.00 -4.57 -17.97
N ALA A 78 2.10 -5.38 -17.43
CA ALA A 78 1.35 -6.38 -18.19
C ALA A 78 0.43 -5.74 -19.24
N ILE A 79 -0.25 -4.64 -18.89
CA ILE A 79 -1.08 -3.86 -19.82
C ILE A 79 -0.23 -3.25 -20.94
N ASP A 80 0.90 -2.64 -20.60
CA ASP A 80 1.82 -2.03 -21.58
C ASP A 80 2.40 -3.08 -22.55
N ALA A 81 2.78 -4.26 -22.02
CA ALA A 81 3.25 -5.38 -22.84
C ALA A 81 2.16 -5.89 -23.80
N ALA A 82 0.90 -5.94 -23.36
CA ALA A 82 -0.23 -6.32 -24.20
C ALA A 82 -0.54 -5.26 -25.28
N ALA A 83 -0.40 -3.96 -24.95
CA ALA A 83 -0.70 -2.84 -25.85
C ALA A 83 0.35 -2.61 -26.94
N LYS A 84 1.63 -2.90 -26.66
CA LYS A 84 2.75 -2.73 -27.62
C LYS A 84 2.76 -3.75 -28.77
N ARG A 85 1.77 -4.65 -28.83
CA ARG A 85 1.62 -5.63 -29.92
C ARG A 85 1.38 -4.93 -31.25
N ALA A 86 2.11 -5.31 -32.30
CA ALA A 86 1.83 -4.78 -33.63
C ALA A 86 0.49 -5.32 -34.17
N PRO A 87 -0.22 -4.54 -35.01
CA PRO A 87 -1.40 -5.04 -35.72
C PRO A 87 -1.04 -6.28 -36.55
N GLY A 88 -1.73 -7.40 -36.33
CA GLY A 88 -1.53 -8.65 -37.07
C GLY A 88 -0.57 -9.66 -36.43
N GLU A 89 0.17 -9.30 -35.38
CA GLU A 89 0.93 -10.29 -34.61
C GLU A 89 -0.01 -11.13 -33.73
N PRO A 90 0.18 -12.45 -33.59
CA PRO A 90 -0.56 -13.22 -32.59
C PRO A 90 -0.27 -12.66 -31.19
N ALA A 91 -1.26 -12.67 -30.30
CA ALA A 91 -1.02 -12.29 -28.91
C ALA A 91 0.05 -13.25 -28.36
N PRO A 92 1.08 -12.75 -27.65
CA PRO A 92 2.00 -13.64 -26.96
C PRO A 92 1.19 -14.60 -26.10
N ALA A 93 1.48 -15.89 -26.19
CA ALA A 93 0.76 -16.90 -25.41
C ALA A 93 0.78 -16.49 -23.93
N GLY A 94 -0.41 -16.27 -23.36
CA GLY A 94 -0.55 -15.87 -21.96
C GLY A 94 -0.63 -14.37 -21.69
N SER A 95 -0.72 -13.46 -22.68
CA SER A 95 -0.84 -12.02 -22.41
C SER A 95 -2.13 -11.64 -21.65
N GLU A 96 -3.28 -12.17 -22.07
CA GLU A 96 -4.56 -11.98 -21.35
C GLU A 96 -4.52 -12.63 -19.96
N TRP A 97 -3.91 -13.81 -19.87
CA TRP A 97 -3.72 -14.50 -18.61
C TRP A 97 -2.82 -13.70 -17.66
N ALA A 98 -1.72 -13.13 -18.13
CA ALA A 98 -0.81 -12.31 -17.33
C ALA A 98 -1.49 -11.03 -16.82
N VAL A 99 -2.30 -10.37 -17.65
CA VAL A 99 -3.10 -9.22 -17.21
C VAL A 99 -4.13 -9.62 -16.15
N GLY A 100 -4.83 -10.75 -16.35
CA GLY A 100 -5.79 -11.28 -15.37
C GLY A 100 -5.14 -11.72 -14.07
N GLU A 101 -3.97 -12.34 -14.13
CA GLU A 101 -3.18 -12.75 -12.97
C GLU A 101 -2.69 -11.53 -12.19
N ALA A 102 -2.12 -10.53 -12.87
CA ALA A 102 -1.68 -9.29 -12.24
C ALA A 102 -2.84 -8.54 -11.57
N ARG A 103 -4.02 -8.49 -12.21
CA ARG A 103 -5.25 -7.96 -11.59
C ARG A 103 -5.64 -8.74 -10.33
N THR A 104 -5.56 -10.07 -10.37
CA THR A 104 -5.85 -10.92 -9.20
C THR A 104 -4.89 -10.60 -8.04
N ARG A 105 -3.61 -10.35 -8.33
CA ARG A 105 -2.62 -9.94 -7.33
C ARG A 105 -2.91 -8.56 -6.74
N ILE A 106 -3.43 -7.60 -7.51
CA ILE A 106 -3.90 -6.31 -6.99
C ILE A 106 -4.97 -6.54 -5.91
N ASN A 107 -6.00 -7.32 -6.22
CA ASN A 107 -7.09 -7.59 -5.29
C ASN A 107 -6.58 -8.29 -4.02
N ALA A 108 -5.81 -9.37 -4.18
CA ALA A 108 -5.29 -10.13 -3.05
C ALA A 108 -4.35 -9.31 -2.15
N SER A 109 -3.54 -8.43 -2.74
CA SER A 109 -2.67 -7.53 -1.96
C SER A 109 -3.45 -6.43 -1.25
N PHE A 110 -4.54 -5.93 -1.84
CA PHE A 110 -5.42 -4.98 -1.17
C PHE A 110 -6.20 -5.61 -0.02
N ASP A 111 -6.69 -6.85 -0.18
CA ASP A 111 -7.35 -7.61 0.89
C ASP A 111 -6.46 -7.73 2.13
N GLU A 112 -5.15 -7.93 1.92
CA GLU A 112 -4.17 -7.97 3.00
C GLU A 112 -3.97 -6.61 3.67
N VAL A 113 -3.91 -5.52 2.90
CA VAL A 113 -3.87 -4.14 3.41
C VAL A 113 -5.12 -3.84 4.26
N GLU A 114 -6.31 -4.16 3.76
CA GLU A 114 -7.57 -4.00 4.48
C GLU A 114 -7.58 -4.82 5.78
N ARG A 115 -7.15 -6.08 5.71
CA ARG A 115 -7.11 -6.97 6.88
C ARG A 115 -6.23 -6.39 7.98
N LEU A 116 -5.05 -5.87 7.62
CA LEU A 116 -4.12 -5.25 8.58
C LEU A 116 -4.62 -3.92 9.12
N ALA A 117 -5.33 -3.12 8.31
CA ALA A 117 -5.99 -1.90 8.75
C ALA A 117 -7.12 -2.18 9.76
N ARG A 118 -8.02 -3.12 9.44
CA ARG A 118 -9.13 -3.54 10.30
C ARG A 118 -8.65 -4.13 11.62
N ARG A 119 -7.60 -4.98 11.58
CA ARG A 119 -6.97 -5.55 12.78
C ARG A 119 -6.51 -4.48 13.77
N ARG A 120 -6.22 -3.27 13.29
CA ARG A 120 -5.77 -2.12 14.09
C ARG A 120 -6.88 -1.13 14.44
N GLY A 121 -8.10 -1.35 13.96
CA GLY A 121 -9.23 -0.45 14.18
C GLY A 121 -9.20 0.81 13.32
N ALA A 122 -8.45 0.82 12.20
CA ALA A 122 -8.49 1.93 11.25
C ALA A 122 -9.78 1.92 10.43
N THR A 123 -10.30 3.12 10.15
CA THR A 123 -11.46 3.32 9.29
C THR A 123 -11.07 3.21 7.82
N ILE A 124 -11.69 2.30 7.09
CA ILE A 124 -11.47 2.15 5.65
C ILE A 124 -12.35 3.18 4.92
N PRO A 125 -11.78 4.05 4.06
CA PRO A 125 -12.56 4.99 3.29
C PRO A 125 -13.47 4.26 2.29
N LEU A 126 -14.63 4.85 2.00
CA LEU A 126 -15.49 4.35 0.92
C LEU A 126 -14.73 4.47 -0.42
N PRO A 127 -14.71 3.41 -1.26
CA PRO A 127 -14.03 3.46 -2.54
C PRO A 127 -14.63 4.57 -3.41
N ARG A 128 -13.77 5.38 -4.03
CA ARG A 128 -14.21 6.32 -5.07
C ARG A 128 -14.71 5.60 -6.32
N THR A 129 -14.22 4.39 -6.54
CA THR A 129 -14.51 3.56 -7.71
C THR A 129 -14.74 2.11 -7.23
N ARG A 130 -15.76 1.43 -7.75
CA ARG A 130 -15.95 -0.02 -7.54
C ARG A 130 -15.35 -0.76 -8.73
N ILE A 131 -14.32 -1.56 -8.48
CA ILE A 131 -13.71 -2.47 -9.47
C ILE A 131 -14.62 -3.68 -9.67
#